data_AF-A0A7J7DU97-F1
#
_entry.id   AF-A0A7J7DU97-F1
#
_cell.length_a   1.000
_cell.length_b   1.000
_cell.length_c   1.000
_cell.angle_alpha   90.00
_cell.angle_beta   90.00
_cell.angle_gamma   90.00
#
_symmetry.space_group_name_H-M   'P 1'
#
loop_
_entity.id
_entity.type
_entity.pdbx_description
1 polymer ?
#
loop_
_entity_poly.entity_id
_entity_poly.type
_entity_poly.pdbx_seq_one_letter_code
_entity_poly.pdbx_strand_id
1 'polypeptide(L)'
;MLLETPMSAVIPSHPSVPRPNATIRARAVRCLRKNEDVNSLFKASPEMKLEAHEDSERSLESLQSSSVDPEVKHSDIWRFFREAQQNIFFINKQRLLAMEELDKIKKENQLLLDRVEQLEMQKQAGVGKDKQSMCWELLHRIDSMVLTGMINKEEAHDFRGLVVNNKFSLSDVFSDIQQKKDSELLSEFRQFLNGSKRSGLQIVHICTEMEPLVSSGSLAPYVTGLSLALQKKGHLVEVILPKYASLILDEVQGLREIEAESFSYFNGQLHGNRIWTGIVYGIGVTFIEPSYYSSFFNRERLYGYSDDFERFSYFSRASLDYIVKSGKQPDTLHIHNWETAIVGPLFWEIFVKQGLADTRILLTCHSFDSQCLEQPGKLALCGLDPARLHRSDRLQDNAKTHLVNILKGGFVYSNKVVIVSSIGSKGRIIQGFNHGLEPTLATNKDKLLVCPSGVDTSIWDPSKDKLLPSNYSTKDMESKAVCKLALQQRLGLSAHASAIIVGCVFSDFSDINMVDLKEAVRHVSRKGIQVT
;
A
#
# COMPACT_ATOMS: atom_id res chain seq x y z
N MET A 1 40.45 -27.33 -43.75
CA MET A 1 40.25 -26.22 -44.72
C MET A 1 39.24 -25.29 -44.07
N LEU A 2 39.61 -24.11 -43.54
CA LEU A 2 40.22 -22.92 -44.20
C LEU A 2 39.22 -22.28 -45.17
N LEU A 3 38.85 -20.99 -45.12
CA LEU A 3 39.31 -19.79 -44.34
C LEU A 3 38.06 -19.03 -43.80
N GLU A 4 38.04 -18.14 -42.80
CA GLU A 4 38.93 -17.10 -42.21
C GLU A 4 39.00 -15.70 -42.89
N THR A 5 38.25 -14.73 -42.31
CA THR A 5 38.62 -13.29 -42.06
C THR A 5 38.72 -12.30 -43.27
N PRO A 6 38.81 -10.94 -43.08
CA PRO A 6 39.00 -10.12 -41.87
C PRO A 6 38.11 -8.84 -41.69
N MET A 7 38.48 -8.01 -40.69
CA MET A 7 37.76 -6.85 -40.10
C MET A 7 37.99 -5.48 -40.76
N SER A 8 37.12 -4.49 -40.45
CA SER A 8 37.42 -3.06 -40.14
C SER A 8 36.12 -2.35 -39.69
N ALA A 9 35.91 -1.64 -38.57
CA ALA A 9 36.71 -0.73 -37.71
C ALA A 9 36.68 0.77 -38.13
N VAL A 10 35.64 1.53 -37.72
CA VAL A 10 35.58 3.02 -37.84
C VAL A 10 34.87 3.70 -36.66
N ILE A 11 35.65 4.47 -35.88
CA ILE A 11 35.34 5.53 -34.87
C ILE A 11 36.61 6.43 -34.88
N PRO A 12 36.62 7.78 -34.67
CA PRO A 12 35.64 8.67 -34.02
C PRO A 12 35.29 10.01 -34.74
N SER A 13 34.27 10.72 -34.22
CA SER A 13 34.34 12.18 -34.01
C SER A 13 33.32 12.68 -32.95
N HIS A 14 33.78 13.56 -32.06
CA HIS A 14 32.98 14.40 -31.14
C HIS A 14 32.70 15.77 -31.83
N PRO A 15 31.58 16.47 -31.55
CA PRO A 15 31.28 17.12 -30.25
C PRO A 15 29.78 16.97 -29.86
N SER A 16 29.17 17.66 -28.88
CA SER A 16 29.57 18.70 -27.90
C SER A 16 28.84 18.50 -26.54
N VAL A 17 29.16 19.29 -25.52
CA VAL A 17 28.45 19.34 -24.22
C VAL A 17 27.56 20.59 -24.12
N PRO A 18 26.30 20.48 -23.68
CA PRO A 18 25.56 21.58 -23.08
C PRO A 18 25.53 21.48 -21.54
N ARG A 19 25.85 22.59 -20.85
CA ARG A 19 25.67 22.75 -19.39
C ARG A 19 24.26 23.28 -19.06
N PRO A 20 23.78 23.15 -17.81
CA PRO A 20 22.36 23.23 -17.50
C PRO A 20 21.84 24.67 -17.35
N ASN A 21 20.57 24.87 -17.69
CA ASN A 21 19.79 26.02 -17.24
C ASN A 21 18.47 25.53 -16.64
N ALA A 22 18.26 25.82 -15.36
CA ALA A 22 17.02 25.54 -14.66
C ALA A 22 16.04 26.69 -14.82
N THR A 23 14.79 26.39 -15.19
CA THR A 23 13.65 27.28 -14.86
C THR A 23 12.38 26.45 -14.73
N ILE A 24 12.03 26.09 -13.49
CA ILE A 24 10.81 25.35 -13.18
C ILE A 24 9.62 26.29 -13.37
N ARG A 25 8.73 25.97 -14.32
CA ARG A 25 7.51 26.75 -14.57
C ARG A 25 6.31 26.00 -14.01
N ALA A 26 5.88 26.35 -12.80
CA ALA A 26 4.72 25.76 -12.15
C ALA A 26 3.45 25.99 -12.99
N ARG A 27 2.75 24.91 -13.35
CA ARG A 27 1.44 24.96 -14.02
C ARG A 27 0.35 24.73 -12.97
N ALA A 28 -0.41 25.78 -12.66
CA ALA A 28 -1.51 25.69 -11.70
C ALA A 28 -2.64 24.79 -12.22
N VAL A 29 -3.06 23.82 -11.39
CA VAL A 29 -4.21 22.95 -11.66
C VAL A 29 -5.51 23.73 -11.46
N ARG A 30 -6.34 23.79 -12.50
CA ARG A 30 -7.59 24.56 -12.52
C ARG A 30 -8.75 23.65 -12.09
N CYS A 31 -9.13 23.70 -10.82
CA CYS A 31 -10.30 22.95 -10.33
C CYS A 31 -11.60 23.53 -10.88
N LEU A 32 -12.30 22.76 -11.72
CA LEU A 32 -13.69 22.99 -12.10
C LEU A 32 -14.60 22.37 -11.05
N ARG A 33 -15.36 23.18 -10.31
CA ARG A 33 -16.60 22.74 -9.66
C ARG A 33 -17.78 23.41 -10.34
N LYS A 34 -18.62 22.59 -10.96
CA LYS A 34 -20.04 22.92 -11.15
C LYS A 34 -20.76 22.64 -9.82
N ASN A 35 -21.64 23.52 -9.42
CA ASN A 35 -23.00 23.18 -9.00
C ASN A 35 -23.86 24.44 -9.05
N GLU A 36 -25.11 24.25 -9.48
CA GLU A 36 -26.07 25.31 -9.76
C GLU A 36 -26.99 25.57 -8.55
N ASP A 37 -27.84 26.59 -8.71
CA ASP A 37 -29.09 26.81 -7.97
C ASP A 37 -29.06 27.13 -6.46
N VAL A 38 -28.87 28.43 -6.18
CA VAL A 38 -29.82 29.16 -5.33
C VAL A 38 -30.26 30.45 -6.05
N ASN A 39 -31.38 30.39 -6.76
CA ASN A 39 -32.22 31.56 -7.03
C ASN A 39 -32.75 32.10 -5.68
N SER A 40 -32.92 33.39 -5.41
CA SER A 40 -33.29 34.53 -6.27
C SER A 40 -33.02 35.87 -5.54
N LEU A 41 -33.23 37.00 -6.24
CA LEU A 41 -33.06 38.40 -5.78
C LEU A 41 -31.56 38.83 -5.74
N PHE A 42 -31.04 39.76 -6.56
CA PHE A 42 -31.63 40.86 -7.33
C PHE A 42 -31.04 40.99 -8.75
N LYS A 43 -31.76 41.67 -9.66
CA LYS A 43 -31.33 41.94 -11.05
C LYS A 43 -30.12 42.88 -11.10
N ALA A 44 -29.20 42.59 -12.02
CA ALA A 44 -28.13 43.50 -12.43
C ALA A 44 -28.15 43.70 -13.96
N SER A 45 -27.90 44.93 -14.41
CA SER A 45 -27.50 45.28 -15.79
C SER A 45 -27.24 46.79 -15.91
N PRO A 46 -26.32 47.27 -16.78
CA PRO A 46 -25.24 46.54 -17.45
C PRO A 46 -23.86 47.22 -17.35
N GLU A 47 -22.90 46.55 -17.98
CA GLU A 47 -21.48 46.91 -18.12
C GLU A 47 -21.24 48.25 -18.83
N MET A 48 -20.07 48.86 -18.60
CA MET A 48 -19.38 49.59 -19.66
C MET A 48 -17.87 49.41 -19.55
N LYS A 49 -17.25 48.89 -20.62
CA LYS A 49 -15.79 48.77 -20.78
C LYS A 49 -15.19 50.14 -21.07
N LEU A 50 -13.95 50.36 -20.64
CA LEU A 50 -13.08 51.41 -21.18
C LEU A 50 -11.70 50.80 -21.48
N GLU A 51 -11.31 50.87 -22.75
CA GLU A 51 -9.96 50.57 -23.23
C GLU A 51 -9.08 51.85 -23.18
N ALA A 52 -7.80 51.70 -23.51
CA ALA A 52 -6.72 52.62 -23.17
C ALA A 52 -6.46 53.76 -24.20
N HIS A 53 -5.39 54.51 -23.89
CA HIS A 53 -4.66 55.58 -24.59
C HIS A 53 -4.90 56.98 -23.99
N GLU A 54 -3.95 57.59 -23.28
CA GLU A 54 -2.55 57.98 -23.57
C GLU A 54 -2.45 59.50 -23.85
N ASP A 55 -1.64 60.13 -22.99
CA ASP A 55 -0.75 61.28 -23.22
C ASP A 55 -1.22 62.73 -23.49
N SER A 56 -0.62 63.59 -22.64
CA SER A 56 0.03 64.88 -22.94
C SER A 56 -0.76 66.20 -22.90
N GLU A 57 -0.54 66.89 -21.78
CA GLU A 57 -0.20 68.32 -21.66
C GLU A 57 -1.01 69.45 -22.36
N ARG A 58 -1.54 70.31 -21.48
CA ARG A 58 -1.39 71.79 -21.48
C ARG A 58 -2.16 72.66 -22.51
N SER A 59 -3.25 73.23 -21.99
CA SER A 59 -3.39 74.68 -21.69
C SER A 59 -4.46 75.50 -22.44
N LEU A 60 -5.00 76.47 -21.66
CA LEU A 60 -5.61 77.76 -22.04
C LEU A 60 -7.09 77.79 -22.52
N GLU A 61 -7.94 78.31 -21.62
CA GLU A 61 -8.94 79.38 -21.81
C GLU A 61 -9.86 79.32 -23.05
N SER A 62 -11.18 79.24 -22.88
CA SER A 62 -11.99 80.39 -22.43
C SER A 62 -13.47 80.03 -22.20
N LEU A 63 -14.23 80.97 -21.60
CA LEU A 63 -15.55 80.77 -20.97
C LEU A 63 -16.74 80.75 -21.95
N GLN A 64 -17.80 79.99 -21.59
CA GLN A 64 -19.26 80.34 -21.56
C GLN A 64 -20.12 79.05 -21.61
N SER A 65 -21.26 78.83 -20.94
CA SER A 65 -21.91 79.29 -19.70
C SER A 65 -23.40 78.86 -19.78
N SER A 66 -23.85 77.92 -18.93
CA SER A 66 -25.26 77.63 -18.51
C SER A 66 -25.36 76.17 -18.01
N SER A 67 -25.37 75.86 -16.70
CA SER A 67 -26.42 76.05 -15.68
C SER A 67 -27.30 74.81 -15.45
N VAL A 68 -26.87 73.93 -14.53
CA VAL A 68 -27.69 72.92 -13.82
C VAL A 68 -27.20 72.89 -12.36
N ASP A 69 -28.11 72.81 -11.39
CA ASP A 69 -27.84 73.06 -9.97
C ASP A 69 -26.68 72.26 -9.33
N PRO A 70 -25.75 72.91 -8.61
CA PRO A 70 -24.66 72.22 -7.89
C PRO A 70 -25.08 71.50 -6.61
N GLU A 71 -26.11 71.98 -5.90
CA GLU A 71 -26.35 71.61 -4.50
C GLU A 71 -26.81 70.16 -4.29
N VAL A 72 -27.67 69.64 -5.18
CA VAL A 72 -28.21 68.27 -5.05
C VAL A 72 -27.09 67.23 -5.19
N LYS A 73 -26.27 67.33 -6.24
CA LYS A 73 -25.15 66.42 -6.50
C LYS A 73 -24.12 66.43 -5.36
N HIS A 74 -23.87 67.59 -4.75
CA HIS A 74 -22.89 67.70 -3.68
C HIS A 74 -23.33 66.89 -2.44
N SER A 75 -24.63 66.85 -2.13
CA SER A 75 -25.18 66.09 -1.00
C SER A 75 -25.01 64.56 -1.19
N ASP A 76 -25.22 64.07 -2.40
CA ASP A 76 -25.09 62.66 -2.75
C ASP A 76 -23.63 62.19 -2.73
N ILE A 77 -22.71 63.00 -3.26
CA ILE A 77 -21.26 62.72 -3.21
C ILE A 77 -20.79 62.61 -1.75
N TRP A 78 -21.23 63.52 -0.86
CA TRP A 78 -20.90 63.44 0.57
C TRP A 78 -21.54 62.23 1.28
N ARG A 79 -22.71 61.77 0.83
CA ARG A 79 -23.33 60.52 1.31
C ARG A 79 -22.51 59.31 0.90
N PHE A 80 -22.21 59.14 -0.38
CA PHE A 80 -21.38 58.03 -0.87
C PHE A 80 -19.98 58.02 -0.26
N PHE A 81 -19.38 59.19 0.00
CA PHE A 81 -18.10 59.29 0.69
C PHE A 81 -18.16 58.76 2.14
N ARG A 82 -19.22 59.11 2.89
CA ARG A 82 -19.44 58.57 4.25
C ARG A 82 -19.72 57.07 4.25
N GLU A 83 -20.53 56.58 3.32
CA GLU A 83 -20.80 55.14 3.14
C GLU A 83 -19.52 54.38 2.77
N ALA A 84 -18.70 54.91 1.86
CA ALA A 84 -17.39 54.34 1.51
C ALA A 84 -16.44 54.27 2.72
N GLN A 85 -16.37 55.35 3.53
CA GLN A 85 -15.58 55.34 4.76
C GLN A 85 -16.07 54.30 5.78
N GLN A 86 -17.39 54.17 5.96
CA GLN A 86 -17.97 53.15 6.85
C GLN A 86 -17.71 51.73 6.34
N ASN A 87 -17.82 51.49 5.04
CA ASN A 87 -17.52 50.20 4.42
C ASN A 87 -16.03 49.84 4.55
N ILE A 88 -15.11 50.79 4.32
CA ILE A 88 -13.67 50.60 4.53
C ILE A 88 -13.38 50.27 6.00
N PHE A 89 -13.99 50.99 6.95
CA PHE A 89 -13.84 50.72 8.38
C PHE A 89 -14.36 49.33 8.77
N PHE A 90 -15.53 48.92 8.27
CA PHE A 90 -16.10 47.60 8.50
C PHE A 90 -15.22 46.49 7.93
N ILE A 91 -14.76 46.63 6.68
CA ILE A 91 -13.86 45.65 6.03
C ILE A 91 -12.54 45.54 6.80
N ASN A 92 -11.93 46.65 7.22
CA ASN A 92 -10.70 46.62 8.01
C ASN A 92 -10.90 45.95 9.38
N LYS A 93 -12.06 46.14 10.02
CA LYS A 93 -12.42 45.42 11.26
C LYS A 93 -12.55 43.91 11.03
N GLN A 94 -13.19 43.48 9.94
CA GLN A 94 -13.30 42.05 9.61
C GLN A 94 -11.93 41.43 9.26
N ARG A 95 -11.07 42.16 8.55
CA ARG A 95 -9.69 41.72 8.26
C ARG A 95 -8.86 41.54 9.52
N LEU A 96 -9.02 42.41 10.52
CA LEU A 96 -8.33 42.28 11.81
C LEU A 96 -8.75 41.01 12.55
N LEU A 97 -10.05 40.75 12.67
CA LEU A 97 -10.59 39.54 13.31
C LEU A 97 -10.10 38.26 12.60
N ALA A 98 -10.12 38.24 11.27
CA ALA A 98 -9.61 37.11 10.49
C ALA A 98 -8.10 36.89 10.65
N MET A 99 -7.31 37.95 10.87
CA MET A 99 -5.88 37.83 11.20
C MET A 99 -5.66 37.27 12.60
N GLU A 100 -6.46 37.68 13.59
CA GLU A 100 -6.39 37.15 14.96
C GLU A 100 -6.74 35.66 15.03
N GLU A 101 -7.77 35.21 14.31
CA GLU A 101 -8.10 33.78 14.18
C GLU A 101 -6.99 32.98 13.47
N LEU A 102 -6.39 33.53 12.41
CA LEU A 102 -5.32 32.88 11.67
C LEU A 102 -4.05 32.72 12.53
N ASP A 103 -3.71 33.72 13.35
CA ASP A 103 -2.59 33.64 14.30
C ASP A 103 -2.88 32.67 15.46
N LYS A 104 -4.15 32.53 15.87
CA LYS A 104 -4.55 31.49 16.83
C LYS A 104 -4.36 30.09 16.23
N ILE A 105 -4.85 29.85 15.02
CA ILE A 105 -4.70 28.56 14.31
C ILE A 105 -3.21 28.23 14.08
N LYS A 106 -2.37 29.21 13.75
CA LYS A 106 -0.91 29.01 13.65
C LYS A 106 -0.29 28.55 14.97
N LYS A 107 -0.67 29.15 16.10
CA LYS A 107 -0.18 28.76 17.43
C LYS A 107 -0.63 27.35 17.81
N GLU A 108 -1.89 26.99 17.52
CA GLU A 108 -2.40 25.63 17.72
C GLU A 108 -1.67 24.62 16.84
N ASN A 109 -1.43 24.91 15.56
CA ASN A 109 -0.64 24.06 14.66
C ASN A 109 0.82 23.90 15.13
N GLN A 110 1.46 24.96 15.63
CA GLN A 110 2.81 24.86 16.18
C GLN A 110 2.85 23.96 17.42
N LEU A 111 1.93 24.15 18.36
CA LEU A 111 1.79 23.29 19.55
C LEU A 111 1.53 21.82 19.19
N LEU A 112 0.80 21.56 18.10
CA LEU A 112 0.58 20.21 17.59
C LEU A 112 1.85 19.61 16.97
N LEU A 113 2.62 20.39 16.21
CA LEU A 113 3.92 19.96 15.66
C LEU A 113 4.91 19.62 16.78
N ASP A 114 5.11 20.54 17.72
CA ASP A 114 5.98 20.34 18.90
C ASP A 114 5.54 19.11 19.71
N ARG A 115 4.23 18.83 19.76
CA ARG A 115 3.69 17.65 20.45
C ARG A 115 3.89 16.35 19.68
N VAL A 116 3.83 16.38 18.34
CA VAL A 116 4.18 15.23 17.50
C VAL A 116 5.67 14.90 17.67
N GLU A 117 6.55 15.90 17.60
CA GLU A 117 8.00 15.72 17.79
C GLU A 117 8.32 15.14 19.19
N GLN A 118 7.67 15.61 20.25
CA GLN A 118 7.79 14.99 21.58
C GLN A 118 7.33 13.53 21.63
N LEU A 119 6.24 13.19 20.93
CA LEU A 119 5.72 11.82 20.89
C LEU A 119 6.61 10.90 20.05
N GLU A 120 7.25 11.43 18.99
CA GLU A 120 8.26 10.72 18.19
C GLU A 120 9.54 10.48 18.98
N MET A 121 10.05 11.48 19.71
CA MET A 121 11.17 11.29 20.62
C MET A 121 10.85 10.29 21.75
N GLN A 122 9.61 10.28 22.28
CA GLN A 122 9.18 9.26 23.24
C GLN A 122 9.04 7.86 22.61
N LYS A 123 8.56 7.76 21.36
CA LYS A 123 8.56 6.51 20.56
C LYS A 123 9.97 5.98 20.39
N GLN A 124 10.95 6.84 20.09
CA GLN A 124 12.35 6.46 19.87
C GLN A 124 13.07 6.10 21.18
N ALA A 125 12.91 6.89 22.24
CA ALA A 125 13.57 6.66 23.54
C ALA A 125 13.07 5.39 24.26
N GLY A 126 11.87 4.89 23.93
CA GLY A 126 11.34 3.63 24.44
C GLY A 126 11.89 2.37 23.74
N VAL A 127 12.60 2.51 22.62
CA VAL A 127 13.11 1.38 21.82
C VAL A 127 14.54 1.04 22.23
N GLY A 128 14.67 0.28 23.33
CA GLY A 128 15.65 -0.81 23.28
C GLY A 128 15.24 -1.72 22.11
N LYS A 129 16.17 -2.04 21.20
CA LYS A 129 15.85 -2.83 20.00
C LYS A 129 15.06 -4.08 20.38
N ASP A 130 13.88 -4.25 19.78
CA ASP A 130 13.11 -5.46 19.98
C ASP A 130 13.96 -6.68 19.59
N LYS A 131 13.95 -7.71 20.44
CA LYS A 131 14.71 -8.95 20.23
C LYS A 131 14.34 -9.59 18.88
N GLN A 132 13.08 -9.40 18.46
CA GLN A 132 12.57 -9.79 17.14
C GLN A 132 13.33 -9.11 15.99
N SER A 133 13.53 -7.79 16.05
CA SER A 133 14.28 -7.01 15.05
C SER A 133 15.76 -7.42 15.00
N MET A 134 16.40 -7.64 16.15
CA MET A 134 17.81 -8.09 16.16
C MET A 134 18.01 -9.46 15.48
N CYS A 135 17.07 -10.38 15.67
CA CYS A 135 17.09 -11.67 14.98
C CYS A 135 17.02 -11.48 13.46
N TRP A 136 16.18 -10.57 12.97
CA TRP A 136 16.09 -10.27 11.55
C TRP A 136 17.31 -9.55 10.98
N GLU A 137 17.95 -8.68 11.75
CA GLU A 137 19.20 -8.02 11.35
C GLU A 137 20.33 -9.03 11.13
N LEU A 138 20.42 -10.06 11.99
CA LEU A 138 21.31 -11.21 11.78
C LEU A 138 20.93 -12.05 10.56
N LEU A 139 19.64 -12.38 10.38
CA LEU A 139 19.18 -13.20 9.26
C LEU A 139 19.41 -12.53 7.90
N HIS A 140 19.11 -11.24 7.77
CA HIS A 140 19.40 -10.47 6.57
C HIS A 140 20.90 -10.32 6.31
N ARG A 141 21.76 -10.33 7.35
CA ARG A 141 23.23 -10.42 7.17
C ARG A 141 23.65 -11.80 6.67
N ILE A 142 23.13 -12.89 7.21
CA ILE A 142 23.37 -14.25 6.67
C ILE A 142 22.92 -14.34 5.19
N ASP A 143 21.76 -13.79 4.85
CA ASP A 143 21.27 -13.74 3.46
C ASP A 143 22.23 -12.95 2.55
N SER A 144 22.69 -11.79 3.00
CA SER A 144 23.67 -10.96 2.30
C SER A 144 25.00 -11.71 2.09
N MET A 145 25.50 -12.42 3.10
CA MET A 145 26.72 -13.22 3.03
C MET A 145 26.60 -14.37 2.02
N VAL A 146 25.43 -15.02 1.91
CA VAL A 146 25.21 -16.05 0.86
C VAL A 146 25.17 -15.42 -0.52
N LEU A 147 24.44 -14.31 -0.69
CA LEU A 147 24.26 -13.67 -1.99
C LEU A 147 25.57 -13.09 -2.55
N THR A 148 26.44 -12.58 -1.68
CA THR A 148 27.80 -12.09 -2.00
C THR A 148 28.86 -13.21 -2.05
N GLY A 149 28.51 -14.44 -1.69
CA GLY A 149 29.42 -15.60 -1.74
C GLY A 149 30.42 -15.71 -0.59
N MET A 150 30.25 -14.95 0.50
CA MET A 150 31.07 -15.07 1.71
C MET A 150 30.88 -16.41 2.44
N ILE A 151 29.70 -17.02 2.33
CA ILE A 151 29.39 -18.35 2.89
C ILE A 151 28.58 -19.19 1.91
N ASN A 152 28.70 -20.51 2.04
CA ASN A 152 27.89 -21.45 1.26
C ASN A 152 26.48 -21.64 1.86
N LYS A 153 25.60 -22.35 1.15
CA LYS A 153 24.20 -22.56 1.56
C LYS A 153 24.05 -23.45 2.80
N GLU A 154 24.99 -24.34 3.07
CA GLU A 154 24.97 -25.27 4.21
C GLU A 154 25.34 -24.54 5.51
N GLU A 155 26.46 -23.79 5.52
CA GLU A 155 26.83 -22.91 6.63
C GLU A 155 25.70 -21.91 6.94
N ALA A 156 25.10 -21.30 5.92
CA ALA A 156 24.00 -20.38 6.10
C ALA A 156 22.72 -21.03 6.63
N HIS A 157 22.43 -22.28 6.27
CA HIS A 157 21.33 -23.04 6.84
C HIS A 157 21.52 -23.22 8.36
N ASP A 158 22.73 -23.58 8.77
CA ASP A 158 23.05 -23.85 10.17
C ASP A 158 23.08 -22.56 11.00
N PHE A 159 23.62 -21.47 10.47
CA PHE A 159 23.55 -20.15 11.13
C PHE A 159 22.11 -19.64 11.25
N ARG A 160 21.25 -19.81 10.22
CA ARG A 160 19.81 -19.50 10.35
C ARG A 160 19.14 -20.36 11.42
N GLY A 161 19.51 -21.64 11.52
CA GLY A 161 19.07 -22.53 12.59
C GLY A 161 19.47 -22.00 13.97
N LEU A 162 20.74 -21.62 14.13
CA LEU A 162 21.28 -21.07 15.37
C LEU A 162 20.55 -19.79 15.81
N VAL A 163 20.29 -18.85 14.89
CA VAL A 163 19.51 -17.63 15.15
C VAL A 163 18.07 -17.95 15.54
N VAL A 164 17.39 -18.82 14.79
CA VAL A 164 15.98 -19.18 15.02
C VAL A 164 15.78 -19.94 16.34
N ASN A 165 16.75 -20.75 16.75
CA ASN A 165 16.65 -21.55 17.97
C ASN A 165 16.95 -20.76 19.25
N ASN A 166 17.78 -19.71 19.16
CA ASN A 166 18.29 -18.98 20.32
C ASN A 166 17.88 -17.50 20.34
N LYS A 167 16.78 -17.13 19.66
CA LYS A 167 16.25 -15.75 19.52
C LYS A 167 16.28 -14.89 20.80
N PHE A 168 16.05 -15.50 21.97
CA PHE A 168 16.00 -14.80 23.26
C PHE A 168 17.34 -14.72 24.01
N SER A 169 18.29 -15.60 23.71
CA SER A 169 19.62 -15.67 24.35
C SER A 169 20.70 -14.97 23.50
N LEU A 170 20.52 -14.88 22.19
CA LEU A 170 21.45 -14.20 21.30
C LEU A 170 21.35 -12.68 21.34
N SER A 171 20.26 -12.10 21.86
CA SER A 171 20.14 -10.64 22.00
C SER A 171 21.28 -10.03 22.82
N ASP A 172 21.78 -10.77 23.80
CA ASP A 172 22.74 -10.25 24.77
C ASP A 172 24.19 -10.50 24.29
N VAL A 173 24.40 -11.50 23.42
CA VAL A 173 25.67 -11.80 22.74
C VAL A 173 25.90 -10.89 21.52
N PHE A 174 24.80 -10.56 20.84
CA PHE A 174 24.77 -9.81 19.59
C PHE A 174 24.06 -8.46 19.76
N SER A 175 24.24 -7.76 20.89
CA SER A 175 23.69 -6.38 21.06
C SER A 175 24.17 -5.42 19.97
N ASP A 176 25.44 -5.57 19.57
CA ASP A 176 26.16 -4.59 18.75
C ASP A 176 26.26 -5.00 17.27
N ILE A 177 25.30 -5.80 16.75
CA ILE A 177 25.30 -6.35 15.37
C ILE A 177 25.70 -5.31 14.31
N GLN A 178 25.18 -4.09 14.41
CA GLN A 178 25.44 -3.03 13.44
C GLN A 178 26.91 -2.63 13.36
N GLN A 179 27.62 -2.67 14.49
CA GLN A 179 29.02 -2.25 14.60
C GLN A 179 29.99 -3.38 14.20
N LYS A 180 29.62 -4.64 14.46
CA LYS A 180 30.40 -5.81 14.06
C LYS A 180 30.48 -5.93 12.54
N LYS A 181 31.63 -6.33 12.01
CA LYS A 181 31.80 -6.70 10.60
C LYS A 181 31.26 -8.10 10.34
N ASP A 182 30.91 -8.39 9.09
CA ASP A 182 30.40 -9.71 8.72
C ASP A 182 31.42 -10.84 8.99
N SER A 183 32.72 -10.58 8.87
CA SER A 183 33.79 -11.51 9.27
C SER A 183 33.81 -11.81 10.77
N GLU A 184 33.48 -10.82 11.61
CA GLU A 184 33.46 -10.95 13.07
C GLU A 184 32.21 -11.74 13.50
N LEU A 185 31.03 -11.42 12.95
CA LEU A 185 29.80 -12.20 13.13
C LEU A 185 29.97 -13.66 12.73
N LEU A 186 30.66 -13.94 11.61
CA LEU A 186 30.95 -15.32 11.18
C LEU A 186 31.86 -16.07 12.15
N SER A 187 32.82 -15.38 12.80
CA SER A 187 33.65 -15.99 13.83
C SER A 187 32.85 -16.37 15.08
N GLU A 188 31.93 -15.49 15.50
CA GLU A 188 31.02 -15.74 16.63
C GLU A 188 30.03 -16.87 16.29
N PHE A 189 29.37 -16.83 15.13
CA PHE A 189 28.45 -17.89 14.71
C PHE A 189 29.10 -19.27 14.72
N ARG A 190 30.34 -19.40 14.23
CA ARG A 190 31.09 -20.66 14.24
C ARG A 190 31.45 -21.13 15.64
N GLN A 191 31.69 -20.20 16.58
CA GLN A 191 31.95 -20.53 18.00
C GLN A 191 30.69 -21.04 18.73
N PHE A 192 29.49 -20.61 18.30
CA PHE A 192 28.21 -20.96 18.93
C PHE A 192 27.48 -22.17 18.31
N LEU A 193 28.09 -22.89 17.35
CA LEU A 193 27.51 -24.10 16.74
C LEU A 193 27.41 -25.26 17.75
N ASN A 194 26.32 -25.30 18.51
CA ASN A 194 25.87 -26.46 19.28
C ASN A 194 24.43 -26.83 18.87
N GLY A 195 24.20 -28.12 18.63
CA GLY A 195 22.97 -28.63 18.03
C GLY A 195 21.72 -28.34 18.87
N SER A 196 20.74 -27.68 18.26
CA SER A 196 19.42 -27.43 18.86
C SER A 196 18.31 -27.68 17.84
N LYS A 197 17.14 -28.12 18.30
CA LYS A 197 15.97 -28.40 17.44
C LYS A 197 15.20 -27.12 17.15
N ARG A 198 14.78 -26.95 15.89
CA ARG A 198 13.81 -25.89 15.50
C ARG A 198 12.51 -26.04 16.29
N SER A 199 12.18 -25.02 17.06
CA SER A 199 10.93 -24.93 17.84
C SER A 199 9.82 -24.14 17.12
N GLY A 200 10.16 -23.38 16.07
CA GLY A 200 9.22 -22.58 15.29
C GLY A 200 9.49 -22.64 13.80
N LEU A 201 8.41 -22.65 13.01
CA LEU A 201 8.44 -22.63 11.54
C LEU A 201 9.04 -21.32 10.99
N GLN A 202 9.67 -21.43 9.82
CA GLN A 202 10.04 -20.35 8.92
C GLN A 202 8.93 -20.18 7.87
N ILE A 203 8.31 -19.01 7.84
CA ILE A 203 7.19 -18.67 6.96
C ILE A 203 7.62 -17.46 6.13
N VAL A 204 7.52 -17.57 4.81
CA VAL A 204 7.81 -16.48 3.88
C VAL A 204 6.52 -16.13 3.16
N HIS A 205 6.00 -14.94 3.42
CA HIS A 205 4.90 -14.39 2.63
C HIS A 205 5.46 -13.84 1.31
N ILE A 206 4.81 -14.16 0.19
CA ILE A 206 5.01 -13.46 -1.08
C ILE A 206 3.68 -12.75 -1.35
N CYS A 207 3.66 -11.43 -1.29
CA CYS A 207 2.46 -10.62 -1.45
C CYS A 207 2.76 -9.32 -2.22
N THR A 208 1.71 -8.55 -2.47
CA THR A 208 1.74 -7.26 -3.14
C THR A 208 1.51 -6.08 -2.18
N GLU A 209 1.04 -6.34 -0.96
CA GLU A 209 0.65 -5.33 0.03
C GLU A 209 1.08 -5.73 1.45
N MET A 210 1.42 -4.74 2.27
CA MET A 210 1.74 -4.87 3.70
C MET A 210 1.68 -3.49 4.37
N GLU A 211 0.98 -3.36 5.49
CA GLU A 211 0.99 -2.13 6.28
C GLU A 211 2.26 -2.02 7.16
N PRO A 212 2.87 -0.82 7.30
CA PRO A 212 2.40 0.48 6.80
C PRO A 212 2.94 0.82 5.39
N LEU A 213 3.71 -0.08 4.77
CA LEU A 213 4.54 0.20 3.60
C LEU A 213 3.76 0.52 2.33
N VAL A 214 2.71 -0.25 2.07
CA VAL A 214 1.89 -0.18 0.86
C VAL A 214 0.55 -0.86 1.11
N SER A 215 -0.55 -0.12 0.90
CA SER A 215 -1.92 -0.58 1.14
C SER A 215 -2.86 -0.06 0.06
N SER A 216 -3.65 -0.98 -0.51
CA SER A 216 -4.74 -0.70 -1.47
C SER A 216 -6.08 -1.30 -1.02
N GLY A 217 -6.06 -2.29 -0.13
CA GLY A 217 -7.26 -2.99 0.32
C GLY A 217 -7.01 -3.88 1.54
N SER A 218 -7.83 -4.92 1.70
CA SER A 218 -7.81 -5.77 2.91
C SER A 218 -6.58 -6.66 3.06
N LEU A 219 -5.73 -6.78 2.03
CA LEU A 219 -4.54 -7.62 2.06
C LEU A 219 -3.45 -7.04 2.98
N ALA A 220 -3.19 -5.73 2.88
CA ALA A 220 -2.13 -5.06 3.63
C ALA A 220 -2.24 -5.22 5.17
N PRO A 221 -3.39 -4.89 5.82
CA PRO A 221 -3.55 -5.09 7.27
C PRO A 221 -3.58 -6.58 7.64
N TYR A 222 -4.07 -7.45 6.75
CA TYR A 222 -4.10 -8.89 6.99
C TYR A 222 -2.70 -9.50 7.04
N VAL A 223 -1.83 -9.17 6.08
CA VAL A 223 -0.43 -9.65 6.05
C VAL A 223 0.32 -9.19 7.30
N THR A 224 0.20 -7.91 7.67
CA THR A 224 0.86 -7.37 8.87
C THR A 224 0.33 -8.00 10.15
N GLY A 225 -1.00 -8.03 10.34
CA GLY A 225 -1.63 -8.62 11.53
C GLY A 225 -1.37 -10.12 11.68
N LEU A 226 -1.41 -10.88 10.58
CA LEU A 226 -1.07 -12.32 10.58
C LEU A 226 0.41 -12.54 10.90
N SER A 227 1.31 -11.76 10.30
CA SER A 227 2.74 -11.85 10.55
C SER A 227 3.06 -11.61 12.02
N LEU A 228 2.51 -10.55 12.62
CA LEU A 228 2.65 -10.26 14.05
C LEU A 228 2.06 -11.37 14.94
N ALA A 229 0.92 -11.95 14.56
CA ALA A 229 0.31 -13.05 15.31
C ALA A 229 1.14 -14.35 15.25
N LEU A 230 1.77 -14.65 14.11
CA LEU A 230 2.67 -15.78 13.92
C LEU A 230 3.99 -15.56 14.69
N GLN A 231 4.54 -14.35 14.67
CA GLN A 231 5.72 -13.98 15.43
C GLN A 231 5.51 -14.10 16.94
N LYS A 232 4.36 -13.64 17.46
CA LYS A 232 3.95 -13.83 18.87
C LYS A 232 3.82 -15.31 19.27
N LYS A 233 3.70 -16.24 18.31
CA LYS A 233 3.74 -17.70 18.52
C LYS A 233 5.14 -18.31 18.36
N GLY A 234 6.18 -17.50 18.21
CA GLY A 234 7.58 -17.92 18.09
C GLY A 234 8.05 -18.24 16.66
N HIS A 235 7.16 -18.17 15.67
CA HIS A 235 7.53 -18.40 14.26
C HIS A 235 8.47 -17.32 13.74
N LEU A 236 9.24 -17.65 12.70
CA LEU A 236 9.99 -16.67 11.94
C LEU A 236 9.17 -16.31 10.70
N VAL A 237 8.93 -15.01 10.48
CA VAL A 237 8.06 -14.52 9.39
C VAL A 237 8.79 -13.45 8.58
N GLU A 238 8.98 -13.72 7.29
CA GLU A 238 9.48 -12.79 6.27
C GLU A 238 8.34 -12.36 5.36
N VAL A 239 8.41 -11.15 4.81
CA VAL A 239 7.51 -10.68 3.75
C VAL A 239 8.32 -10.20 2.56
N ILE A 240 8.10 -10.81 1.40
CA ILE A 240 8.69 -10.41 0.11
C ILE A 240 7.65 -9.57 -0.65
N LEU A 241 8.07 -8.38 -1.09
CA LEU A 241 7.24 -7.39 -1.79
C LEU A 241 7.94 -6.88 -3.07
N PRO A 242 7.19 -6.40 -4.08
CA PRO A 242 7.77 -5.59 -5.15
C PRO A 242 8.24 -4.25 -4.61
N LYS A 243 9.37 -3.71 -5.11
CA LYS A 243 9.80 -2.35 -4.76
C LYS A 243 9.00 -1.30 -5.55
N TYR A 244 7.78 -0.99 -5.08
CA TYR A 244 6.95 0.05 -5.68
C TYR A 244 7.51 1.46 -5.50
N ALA A 245 7.17 2.38 -6.41
CA ALA A 245 7.47 3.82 -6.28
C ALA A 245 6.80 4.45 -5.04
N SER A 246 5.65 3.92 -4.65
CA SER A 246 4.80 4.42 -3.56
C SER A 246 5.10 3.79 -2.19
N LEU A 247 6.18 2.98 -2.07
CA LEU A 247 6.56 2.40 -0.79
C LEU A 247 6.94 3.49 0.23
N ILE A 248 6.32 3.42 1.41
CA ILE A 248 6.69 4.25 2.57
C ILE A 248 7.93 3.61 3.21
N LEU A 249 9.12 4.04 2.77
CA LEU A 249 10.40 3.47 3.20
C LEU A 249 10.88 3.97 4.57
N ASP A 250 10.36 5.09 5.07
CA ASP A 250 10.79 5.71 6.33
C ASP A 250 10.46 4.84 7.57
N GLU A 251 9.45 3.97 7.48
CA GLU A 251 9.10 2.99 8.52
C GLU A 251 9.96 1.70 8.45
N VAL A 252 10.87 1.59 7.46
CA VAL A 252 11.75 0.41 7.29
C VAL A 252 13.07 0.60 8.02
N GLN A 253 13.22 -0.08 9.16
CA GLN A 253 14.45 -0.06 9.95
C GLN A 253 15.57 -0.83 9.23
N GLY A 254 16.77 -0.24 9.17
CA GLY A 254 17.95 -0.91 8.60
C GLY A 254 17.86 -1.18 7.10
N LEU A 255 17.03 -0.40 6.36
CA LEU A 255 16.88 -0.54 4.91
C LEU A 255 18.23 -0.46 4.20
N ARG A 256 18.56 -1.49 3.42
CA ARG A 256 19.80 -1.56 2.62
C ARG A 256 19.61 -2.39 1.36
N GLU A 257 20.33 -2.02 0.31
CA GLU A 257 20.55 -2.88 -0.84
C GLU A 257 21.60 -3.97 -0.50
N ILE A 258 21.42 -5.17 -1.02
CA ILE A 258 22.43 -6.22 -1.01
C ILE A 258 23.20 -6.11 -2.33
N GLU A 259 24.49 -5.76 -2.25
CA GLU A 259 25.41 -5.64 -3.39
C GLU A 259 25.79 -7.02 -3.95
N ALA A 260 24.81 -7.70 -4.54
CA ALA A 260 24.98 -9.00 -5.16
C ALA A 260 24.19 -9.08 -6.47
N GLU A 261 24.78 -9.73 -7.47
CA GLU A 261 24.05 -10.05 -8.69
C GLU A 261 22.80 -10.89 -8.37
N SER A 262 21.65 -10.56 -8.94
CA SER A 262 20.44 -11.37 -8.80
C SER A 262 19.71 -11.39 -10.13
N PHE A 263 19.55 -12.57 -10.73
CA PHE A 263 18.98 -12.73 -12.07
C PHE A 263 17.75 -13.62 -12.03
N SER A 264 16.73 -13.24 -12.81
CA SER A 264 15.49 -13.98 -12.96
C SER A 264 15.19 -14.21 -14.43
N TYR A 265 14.70 -15.39 -14.77
CA TYR A 265 14.24 -15.66 -16.13
C TYR A 265 12.96 -14.87 -16.42
N PHE A 266 12.95 -14.10 -17.49
CA PHE A 266 11.73 -13.57 -18.07
C PHE A 266 11.83 -13.46 -19.60
N ASN A 267 10.74 -13.77 -20.31
CA ASN A 267 10.61 -13.59 -21.76
C ASN A 267 11.81 -14.08 -22.61
N GLY A 268 12.36 -15.24 -22.27
CA GLY A 268 13.49 -15.85 -22.98
C GLY A 268 14.89 -15.40 -22.55
N GLN A 269 15.02 -14.49 -21.57
CA GLN A 269 16.29 -13.93 -21.13
C GLN A 269 16.43 -13.91 -19.60
N LEU A 270 17.64 -13.66 -19.10
CA LEU A 270 17.90 -13.42 -17.68
C LEU A 270 17.96 -11.90 -17.44
N HIS A 271 17.15 -11.39 -16.52
CA HIS A 271 17.09 -9.98 -16.17
C HIS A 271 17.59 -9.74 -14.74
N GLY A 272 18.38 -8.69 -14.56
CA GLY A 272 18.92 -8.30 -13.26
C GLY A 272 17.84 -7.71 -12.34
N ASN A 273 18.02 -7.93 -11.04
CA ASN A 273 17.22 -7.39 -9.95
C ASN A 273 18.15 -6.79 -8.89
N ARG A 274 17.72 -5.73 -8.24
CA ARG A 274 18.30 -5.22 -7.00
C ARG A 274 17.47 -5.74 -5.83
N ILE A 275 18.15 -6.27 -4.82
CA ILE A 275 17.51 -6.87 -3.65
C ILE A 275 17.72 -5.95 -2.46
N TRP A 276 16.63 -5.53 -1.85
CA TRP A 276 16.65 -4.68 -0.67
C TRP A 276 16.15 -5.45 0.54
N THR A 277 16.72 -5.22 1.71
CA THR A 277 16.29 -5.83 2.99
C THR A 277 16.12 -4.77 4.06
N GLY A 278 15.23 -5.01 5.01
CA GLY A 278 14.98 -4.14 6.15
C GLY A 278 13.97 -4.77 7.11
N ILE A 279 13.52 -4.03 8.13
CA ILE A 279 12.70 -4.57 9.21
C ILE A 279 11.54 -3.63 9.55
N VAL A 280 10.33 -4.18 9.68
CA VAL A 280 9.09 -3.44 9.96
C VAL A 280 8.33 -4.17 11.06
N TYR A 281 8.09 -3.53 12.20
CA TYR A 281 7.46 -4.14 13.38
C TYR A 281 8.08 -5.50 13.80
N GLY A 282 9.41 -5.64 13.66
CA GLY A 282 10.12 -6.91 13.93
C GLY A 282 9.92 -7.99 12.86
N ILE A 283 9.28 -7.69 11.73
CA ILE A 283 9.14 -8.57 10.56
C ILE A 283 10.25 -8.22 9.56
N GLY A 284 10.97 -9.24 9.09
CA GLY A 284 11.95 -9.07 8.01
C GLY A 284 11.23 -8.82 6.69
N VAL A 285 11.60 -7.74 6.01
CA VAL A 285 11.02 -7.37 4.71
C VAL A 285 12.10 -7.39 3.63
N THR A 286 11.77 -7.99 2.50
CA THR A 286 12.64 -8.06 1.32
C THR A 286 11.92 -7.42 0.14
N PHE A 287 12.53 -6.43 -0.51
CA PHE A 287 11.98 -5.80 -1.72
C PHE A 287 12.77 -6.20 -2.96
N ILE A 288 12.04 -6.56 -4.01
CA ILE A 288 12.61 -6.90 -5.32
C ILE A 288 12.38 -5.75 -6.29
N GLU A 289 13.46 -5.19 -6.81
CA GLU A 289 13.46 -4.09 -7.78
C GLU A 289 14.02 -4.59 -9.12
N PRO A 290 13.19 -4.78 -10.15
CA PRO A 290 13.67 -5.19 -11.47
C PRO A 290 14.56 -4.10 -12.09
N SER A 291 15.78 -4.42 -12.49
CA SER A 291 16.70 -3.44 -13.08
C SER A 291 16.29 -3.06 -14.51
N TYR A 292 15.93 -4.07 -15.32
CA TYR A 292 15.49 -3.86 -16.71
C TYR A 292 14.02 -3.45 -16.78
N TYR A 293 13.16 -4.14 -16.04
CA TYR A 293 11.71 -3.88 -15.97
C TYR A 293 11.34 -2.91 -14.83
N SER A 294 12.17 -1.89 -14.58
CA SER A 294 11.96 -0.94 -13.48
C SER A 294 10.59 -0.23 -13.55
N SER A 295 10.07 -0.04 -14.75
CA SER A 295 8.73 0.50 -15.01
C SER A 295 7.57 -0.43 -14.57
N PHE A 296 7.81 -1.69 -14.18
CA PHE A 296 6.75 -2.56 -13.66
C PHE A 296 6.23 -2.07 -12.31
N PHE A 297 7.11 -1.63 -11.40
CA PHE A 297 6.71 -1.20 -10.06
C PHE A 297 6.94 0.30 -9.80
N ASN A 298 7.65 0.98 -10.69
CA ASN A 298 7.73 2.44 -10.73
C ASN A 298 6.49 3.08 -11.43
N ARG A 299 5.30 2.96 -10.81
CA ARG A 299 4.03 3.51 -11.31
C ARG A 299 3.15 4.07 -10.17
N GLU A 300 2.16 4.88 -10.54
CA GLU A 300 1.21 5.52 -9.60
C GLU A 300 0.28 4.53 -8.89
N ARG A 301 -0.24 3.51 -9.61
CA ARG A 301 -1.20 2.54 -9.07
C ARG A 301 -0.54 1.19 -8.81
N LEU A 302 -1.16 0.41 -7.94
CA LEU A 302 -0.73 -0.95 -7.63
C LEU A 302 -1.24 -1.95 -8.67
N TYR A 303 -2.50 -1.80 -9.09
CA TYR A 303 -3.24 -2.70 -9.97
C TYR A 303 -4.00 -1.94 -11.07
N GLY A 304 -4.58 -2.69 -12.01
CA GLY A 304 -5.43 -2.20 -13.08
C GLY A 304 -4.69 -1.87 -14.37
N TYR A 305 -3.47 -2.39 -14.57
CA TYR A 305 -2.74 -2.26 -15.83
C TYR A 305 -2.94 -3.49 -16.72
N SER A 306 -2.87 -3.27 -18.03
CA SER A 306 -2.99 -4.34 -19.05
C SER A 306 -1.87 -5.39 -19.01
N ASP A 307 -0.77 -5.08 -18.30
CA ASP A 307 0.40 -5.93 -18.10
C ASP A 307 0.54 -6.42 -16.66
N ASP A 308 -0.52 -6.40 -15.85
CA ASP A 308 -0.47 -6.88 -14.46
C ASP A 308 -0.04 -8.35 -14.35
N PHE A 309 -0.44 -9.21 -15.30
CA PHE A 309 0.06 -10.58 -15.35
C PHE A 309 1.59 -10.62 -15.51
N GLU A 310 2.14 -9.87 -16.47
CA GLU A 310 3.57 -9.77 -16.73
C GLU A 310 4.33 -9.24 -15.51
N ARG A 311 3.81 -8.19 -14.88
CA ARG A 311 4.37 -7.59 -13.65
C ARG A 311 4.45 -8.61 -12.53
N PHE A 312 3.33 -9.25 -12.17
CA PHE A 312 3.28 -10.13 -11.01
C PHE A 312 3.84 -11.53 -11.27
N SER A 313 3.86 -12.01 -12.51
CA SER A 313 4.58 -13.24 -12.88
C SER A 313 6.10 -13.06 -12.86
N TYR A 314 6.63 -11.90 -13.29
CA TYR A 314 8.03 -11.53 -13.08
C TYR A 314 8.38 -11.51 -11.59
N PHE A 315 7.60 -10.80 -10.78
CA PHE A 315 7.85 -10.70 -9.33
C PHE A 315 7.77 -12.05 -8.60
N SER A 316 6.77 -12.87 -8.92
CA SER A 316 6.62 -14.22 -8.37
C SER A 316 7.81 -15.11 -8.71
N ARG A 317 8.31 -15.00 -9.95
CA ARG A 317 9.50 -15.71 -10.42
C ARG A 317 10.75 -15.24 -9.68
N ALA A 318 10.98 -13.93 -9.62
CA ALA A 318 12.13 -13.33 -8.95
C ALA A 318 12.17 -13.61 -7.44
N SER A 319 11.00 -13.70 -6.79
CA SER A 319 10.88 -14.09 -5.38
C SER A 319 11.42 -15.50 -5.14
N LEU A 320 11.07 -16.46 -5.99
CA LEU A 320 11.56 -17.84 -5.90
C LEU A 320 13.05 -17.95 -6.26
N ASP A 321 13.52 -17.23 -7.30
CA ASP A 321 14.95 -17.16 -7.63
C ASP A 321 15.77 -16.56 -6.46
N TYR A 322 15.26 -15.53 -5.76
CA TYR A 322 15.88 -14.97 -4.54
C TYR A 322 15.92 -15.98 -3.38
N ILE A 323 14.82 -16.67 -3.10
CA ILE A 323 14.74 -17.69 -2.02
C ILE A 323 15.78 -18.79 -2.27
N VAL A 324 15.86 -19.31 -3.49
CA VAL A 324 16.83 -20.36 -3.85
C VAL A 324 18.26 -19.82 -3.86
N LYS A 325 18.52 -18.60 -4.37
CA LYS A 325 19.87 -18.03 -4.41
C LYS A 325 20.42 -17.76 -3.01
N SER A 326 19.60 -17.19 -2.13
CA SER A 326 19.93 -17.02 -0.70
C SER A 326 20.02 -18.34 0.07
N GLY A 327 19.60 -19.48 -0.51
CA GLY A 327 19.65 -20.79 0.13
C GLY A 327 18.66 -20.93 1.29
N LYS A 328 17.56 -20.17 1.27
CA LYS A 328 16.46 -20.30 2.23
C LYS A 328 15.68 -21.58 1.94
N GLN A 329 15.27 -22.27 3.01
CA GLN A 329 14.39 -23.43 2.95
C GLN A 329 13.23 -23.19 3.93
N PRO A 330 12.27 -22.32 3.57
CA PRO A 330 11.12 -22.02 4.42
C PRO A 330 10.22 -23.25 4.55
N ASP A 331 9.66 -23.47 5.74
CA ASP A 331 8.68 -24.54 5.96
C ASP A 331 7.38 -24.24 5.19
N THR A 332 7.00 -22.97 5.09
CA THR A 332 5.82 -22.50 4.32
C THR A 332 6.13 -21.29 3.45
N LEU A 333 5.77 -21.39 2.16
CA LEU A 333 5.54 -20.23 1.28
C LEU A 333 4.06 -19.87 1.35
N HIS A 334 3.76 -18.67 1.83
CA HIS A 334 2.39 -18.19 1.96
C HIS A 334 2.13 -17.12 0.90
N ILE A 335 1.38 -17.51 -0.12
CA ILE A 335 1.03 -16.69 -1.27
C ILE A 335 -0.40 -16.16 -1.14
N HIS A 336 -0.68 -15.02 -1.75
CA HIS A 336 -1.95 -14.30 -1.59
C HIS A 336 -2.56 -13.89 -2.93
N ASN A 337 -3.87 -14.07 -3.04
CA ASN A 337 -4.72 -13.72 -4.18
C ASN A 337 -4.18 -14.27 -5.53
N TRP A 338 -4.62 -13.70 -6.66
CA TRP A 338 -4.26 -14.20 -7.99
C TRP A 338 -2.86 -13.74 -8.40
N GLU A 339 -2.42 -12.58 -7.90
CA GLU A 339 -1.18 -11.88 -8.25
C GLU A 339 0.03 -12.78 -7.99
N THR A 340 0.02 -13.49 -6.86
CA THR A 340 1.10 -14.41 -6.48
C THR A 340 0.72 -15.89 -6.63
N ALA A 341 -0.50 -16.21 -7.10
CA ALA A 341 -0.95 -17.59 -7.32
C ALA A 341 -0.06 -18.38 -8.30
N ILE A 342 0.60 -17.70 -9.24
CA ILE A 342 1.53 -18.28 -10.21
C ILE A 342 2.80 -18.86 -9.56
N VAL A 343 3.13 -18.47 -8.32
CA VAL A 343 4.16 -19.14 -7.50
C VAL A 343 3.88 -20.64 -7.37
N GLY A 344 2.61 -21.06 -7.29
CA GLY A 344 2.20 -22.46 -7.23
C GLY A 344 2.80 -23.33 -8.34
N PRO A 345 2.40 -23.14 -9.61
CA PRO A 345 2.97 -23.89 -10.73
C PRO A 345 4.48 -23.66 -10.91
N LEU A 346 4.99 -22.43 -10.71
CA LEU A 346 6.44 -22.16 -10.76
C LEU A 346 7.23 -23.05 -9.78
N PHE A 347 6.76 -23.15 -8.54
CA PHE A 347 7.39 -23.95 -7.50
C PHE A 347 7.47 -25.42 -7.90
N TRP A 348 6.35 -26.05 -8.26
CA TRP A 348 6.33 -27.50 -8.52
C TRP A 348 7.00 -27.90 -9.84
N GLU A 349 6.98 -27.03 -10.86
CA GLU A 349 7.61 -27.32 -12.14
C GLU A 349 9.13 -27.05 -12.13
N ILE A 350 9.59 -26.04 -11.38
CA ILE A 350 10.96 -25.50 -11.51
C ILE A 350 11.75 -25.51 -10.20
N PHE A 351 11.18 -25.03 -9.09
CA PHE A 351 11.96 -24.71 -7.88
C PHE A 351 11.99 -25.79 -6.80
N VAL A 352 11.02 -26.71 -6.76
CA VAL A 352 10.96 -27.80 -5.77
C VAL A 352 12.24 -28.66 -5.79
N LYS A 353 12.87 -28.80 -6.98
CA LYS A 353 14.13 -29.54 -7.19
C LYS A 353 15.39 -28.74 -6.82
N GLN A 354 15.27 -27.47 -6.43
CA GLN A 354 16.38 -26.55 -6.18
C GLN A 354 16.60 -26.30 -4.67
N GLY A 355 16.28 -27.30 -3.84
CA GLY A 355 16.40 -27.22 -2.38
C GLY A 355 15.12 -26.86 -1.63
N LEU A 356 13.97 -26.79 -2.31
CA LEU A 356 12.66 -26.49 -1.71
C LEU A 356 11.73 -27.71 -1.60
N ALA A 357 12.28 -28.92 -1.52
CA ALA A 357 11.49 -30.16 -1.57
C ALA A 357 10.50 -30.33 -0.39
N ASP A 358 10.88 -29.85 0.79
CA ASP A 358 10.07 -29.96 2.02
C ASP A 358 9.10 -28.79 2.22
N THR A 359 9.38 -27.64 1.58
CA THR A 359 8.57 -26.42 1.62
C THR A 359 7.14 -26.68 1.15
N ARG A 360 6.15 -26.12 1.85
CA ARG A 360 4.73 -26.23 1.50
C ARG A 360 4.15 -24.89 1.09
N ILE A 361 3.16 -24.92 0.19
CA ILE A 361 2.49 -23.73 -0.31
C ILE A 361 1.12 -23.58 0.36
N LEU A 362 0.88 -22.41 0.94
CA LEU A 362 -0.40 -21.97 1.45
C LEU A 362 -0.87 -20.77 0.62
N LEU A 363 -2.03 -20.88 -0.03
CA LEU A 363 -2.70 -19.73 -0.65
C LEU A 363 -3.71 -19.13 0.33
N THR A 364 -3.75 -17.80 0.48
CA THR A 364 -4.92 -17.08 1.01
C THR A 364 -5.61 -16.30 -0.12
N CYS A 365 -6.93 -16.41 -0.20
CA CYS A 365 -7.77 -15.75 -1.20
C CYS A 365 -8.75 -14.78 -0.50
N HIS A 366 -8.65 -13.49 -0.79
CA HIS A 366 -9.48 -12.43 -0.21
C HIS A 366 -10.74 -12.12 -1.03
N SER A 367 -10.70 -12.36 -2.34
CA SER A 367 -11.81 -12.14 -3.28
C SER A 367 -11.71 -13.16 -4.43
N PHE A 368 -12.84 -13.44 -5.09
CA PHE A 368 -12.93 -14.26 -6.31
C PHE A 368 -13.19 -13.41 -7.57
N ASP A 369 -13.23 -12.09 -7.42
CA ASP A 369 -13.67 -11.14 -8.46
C ASP A 369 -12.55 -10.93 -9.49
N SER A 370 -11.30 -10.88 -9.04
CA SER A 370 -10.12 -10.94 -9.91
C SER A 370 -9.46 -12.31 -9.84
N GLN A 371 -9.50 -13.03 -10.97
CA GLN A 371 -8.89 -14.37 -11.10
C GLN A 371 -7.68 -14.40 -12.05
N CYS A 372 -7.50 -13.32 -12.82
CA CYS A 372 -6.60 -13.19 -13.96
C CYS A 372 -6.77 -14.32 -15.01
N LEU A 373 -7.47 -14.00 -16.10
CA LEU A 373 -7.65 -14.90 -17.24
C LEU A 373 -6.75 -14.45 -18.38
N GLU A 374 -5.88 -15.33 -18.84
CA GLU A 374 -4.80 -14.99 -19.77
C GLU A 374 -4.63 -15.99 -20.91
N GLN A 375 -3.94 -15.56 -21.97
CA GLN A 375 -3.58 -16.45 -23.07
C GLN A 375 -2.52 -17.47 -22.61
N PRO A 376 -2.67 -18.79 -22.89
CA PRO A 376 -1.74 -19.82 -22.41
C PRO A 376 -0.27 -19.54 -22.71
N GLY A 377 0.01 -18.95 -23.88
CA GLY A 377 1.36 -18.58 -24.30
C GLY A 377 2.08 -17.61 -23.35
N LYS A 378 1.35 -16.77 -22.59
CA LYS A 378 1.95 -15.87 -21.59
C LYS A 378 2.65 -16.64 -20.46
N LEU A 379 2.31 -17.89 -20.18
CA LEU A 379 3.01 -18.71 -19.17
C LEU A 379 4.52 -18.85 -19.49
N ALA A 380 4.88 -18.90 -20.77
CA ALA A 380 6.28 -18.99 -21.20
C ALA A 380 7.12 -17.77 -20.78
N LEU A 381 6.51 -16.62 -20.49
CA LEU A 381 7.20 -15.42 -20.02
C LEU A 381 7.94 -15.69 -18.70
N CYS A 382 7.36 -16.45 -17.76
CA CYS A 382 8.00 -16.79 -16.49
C CYS A 382 8.76 -18.15 -16.51
N GLY A 383 8.87 -18.77 -17.69
CA GLY A 383 9.57 -20.04 -17.91
C GLY A 383 8.71 -21.29 -17.71
N LEU A 384 7.39 -21.13 -17.61
CA LEU A 384 6.44 -22.24 -17.53
C LEU A 384 6.04 -22.73 -18.94
N ASP A 385 5.86 -24.04 -19.09
CA ASP A 385 5.43 -24.67 -20.35
C ASP A 385 3.89 -24.55 -20.53
N PRO A 386 3.40 -23.81 -21.55
CA PRO A 386 1.98 -23.67 -21.82
C PRO A 386 1.28 -24.99 -22.13
N ALA A 387 1.90 -25.89 -22.91
CA ALA A 387 1.29 -27.13 -23.37
C ALA A 387 1.09 -28.13 -22.23
N ARG A 388 1.98 -28.12 -21.23
CA ARG A 388 1.85 -28.95 -20.03
C ARG A 388 0.84 -28.41 -19.02
N LEU A 389 0.58 -27.10 -19.00
CA LEU A 389 -0.22 -26.43 -17.97
C LEU A 389 -1.62 -26.00 -18.43
N HIS A 390 -1.86 -25.84 -19.73
CA HIS A 390 -3.18 -25.53 -20.30
C HIS A 390 -4.06 -26.77 -20.38
N ARG A 391 -4.40 -27.32 -19.21
CA ARG A 391 -5.25 -28.49 -19.02
C ARG A 391 -6.30 -28.25 -17.96
N SER A 392 -7.44 -28.94 -18.07
CA SER A 392 -8.58 -28.82 -17.14
C SER A 392 -8.23 -29.18 -15.71
N ASP A 393 -7.32 -30.15 -15.50
CA ASP A 393 -6.76 -30.55 -14.20
C ASP A 393 -5.61 -29.63 -13.71
N ARG A 394 -5.34 -28.54 -14.43
CA ARG A 394 -4.27 -27.55 -14.20
C ARG A 394 -4.81 -26.13 -14.31
N LEU A 395 -4.22 -25.28 -15.16
CA LEU A 395 -4.52 -23.84 -15.21
C LEU A 395 -5.64 -23.48 -16.19
N GLN A 396 -6.12 -24.38 -17.05
CA GLN A 396 -7.17 -24.05 -18.02
C GLN A 396 -8.43 -23.53 -17.32
N ASP A 397 -8.99 -22.40 -17.77
CA ASP A 397 -10.21 -21.88 -17.18
C ASP A 397 -11.41 -22.82 -17.41
N ASN A 398 -12.33 -22.90 -16.44
CA ASN A 398 -13.46 -23.82 -16.51
C ASN A 398 -14.55 -23.36 -17.49
N ALA A 399 -14.70 -22.05 -17.72
CA ALA A 399 -15.71 -21.49 -18.62
C ALA A 399 -15.09 -21.06 -19.97
N LYS A 400 -13.96 -20.36 -19.94
CA LYS A 400 -13.22 -19.89 -21.11
C LYS A 400 -12.04 -20.82 -21.38
N THR A 401 -12.32 -22.06 -21.78
CA THR A 401 -11.32 -23.15 -21.92
C THR A 401 -10.12 -22.87 -22.85
N HIS A 402 -10.18 -21.83 -23.68
CA HIS A 402 -9.03 -21.37 -24.48
C HIS A 402 -8.02 -20.52 -23.68
N LEU A 403 -8.37 -20.08 -22.47
CA LEU A 403 -7.54 -19.29 -21.56
C LEU A 403 -7.00 -20.14 -20.39
N VAL A 404 -6.01 -19.57 -19.71
CA VAL A 404 -5.56 -20.00 -18.38
C VAL A 404 -6.09 -19.05 -17.30
N ASN A 405 -6.38 -19.60 -16.13
CA ASN A 405 -6.87 -18.90 -14.94
C ASN A 405 -5.79 -19.02 -13.85
N ILE A 406 -5.19 -17.89 -13.48
CA ILE A 406 -4.00 -17.89 -12.62
C ILE A 406 -4.38 -18.20 -11.17
N LEU A 407 -5.52 -17.67 -10.70
CA LEU A 407 -6.06 -17.99 -9.38
C LEU A 407 -6.42 -19.49 -9.26
N LYS A 408 -7.01 -20.09 -10.30
CA LYS A 408 -7.23 -21.54 -10.39
C LYS A 408 -5.91 -22.31 -10.26
N GLY A 409 -4.84 -21.83 -10.88
CA GLY A 409 -3.48 -22.35 -10.69
C GLY A 409 -3.07 -22.39 -9.22
N GLY A 410 -3.28 -21.29 -8.49
CA GLY A 410 -3.06 -21.22 -7.04
C GLY A 410 -3.89 -22.25 -6.26
N PHE A 411 -5.18 -22.39 -6.56
CA PHE A 411 -6.04 -23.42 -5.97
C PHE A 411 -5.55 -24.85 -6.24
N VAL A 412 -5.12 -25.16 -7.46
CA VAL A 412 -4.66 -26.50 -7.84
C VAL A 412 -3.31 -26.83 -7.20
N TYR A 413 -2.36 -25.91 -7.21
CA TYR A 413 -0.97 -26.17 -6.81
C TYR A 413 -0.64 -25.92 -5.34
N SER A 414 -1.50 -25.25 -4.56
CA SER A 414 -1.26 -25.08 -3.11
C SER A 414 -1.56 -26.34 -2.30
N ASN A 415 -0.81 -26.58 -1.21
CA ASN A 415 -1.05 -27.70 -0.29
C ASN A 415 -2.28 -27.45 0.60
N LYS A 416 -2.49 -26.19 1.00
CA LYS A 416 -3.70 -25.70 1.67
C LYS A 416 -4.14 -24.37 1.05
N VAL A 417 -5.43 -24.08 1.12
CA VAL A 417 -6.00 -22.80 0.69
C VAL A 417 -6.93 -22.26 1.75
N VAL A 418 -6.71 -21.03 2.18
CA VAL A 418 -7.61 -20.27 3.06
C VAL A 418 -8.42 -19.31 2.21
N ILE A 419 -9.74 -19.34 2.37
CA ILE A 419 -10.65 -18.37 1.78
C ILE A 419 -11.11 -17.45 2.90
N VAL A 420 -10.85 -16.15 2.76
CA VAL A 420 -11.24 -15.14 3.75
C VAL A 420 -12.72 -14.82 3.56
N SER A 421 -13.56 -15.22 4.51
CA SER A 421 -14.99 -14.93 4.48
C SER A 421 -15.59 -14.88 5.88
N SER A 422 -16.39 -13.85 6.15
CA SER A 422 -17.14 -13.67 7.39
C SER A 422 -18.51 -14.37 7.41
N ILE A 423 -19.05 -14.74 6.23
CA ILE A 423 -20.46 -15.15 6.05
C ILE A 423 -20.60 -16.50 5.32
N GLY A 424 -19.62 -16.90 4.51
CA GLY A 424 -19.67 -18.14 3.72
C GLY A 424 -19.28 -19.38 4.53
N SER A 425 -20.15 -20.39 4.59
CA SER A 425 -19.71 -21.74 4.93
C SER A 425 -18.99 -22.37 3.73
N LYS A 426 -18.09 -23.34 3.98
CA LYS A 426 -17.35 -24.05 2.93
C LYS A 426 -18.25 -24.63 1.82
N GLY A 427 -19.40 -25.20 2.20
CA GLY A 427 -20.41 -25.68 1.23
C GLY A 427 -21.01 -24.54 0.40
N ARG A 428 -21.37 -23.41 1.05
CA ARG A 428 -21.92 -22.23 0.37
C ARG A 428 -20.93 -21.52 -0.56
N ILE A 429 -19.62 -21.62 -0.31
CA ILE A 429 -18.59 -21.07 -1.20
C ILE A 429 -18.31 -22.02 -2.38
N ILE A 430 -18.37 -23.34 -2.18
CA ILE A 430 -18.22 -24.32 -3.28
C ILE A 430 -19.44 -24.28 -4.22
N GLN A 431 -20.65 -24.06 -3.69
CA GLN A 431 -21.91 -24.07 -4.44
C GLN A 431 -22.42 -22.67 -4.84
N GLY A 432 -21.76 -21.61 -4.41
CA GLY A 432 -22.30 -20.25 -4.47
C GLY A 432 -21.42 -19.28 -5.24
N PHE A 433 -22.09 -18.35 -5.92
CA PHE A 433 -21.57 -17.29 -6.79
C PHE A 433 -20.96 -17.79 -8.11
N ASN A 434 -21.41 -17.15 -9.21
CA ASN A 434 -21.09 -17.49 -10.61
C ASN A 434 -19.65 -17.12 -11.01
N HIS A 435 -18.66 -17.54 -10.22
CA HIS A 435 -17.25 -17.25 -10.46
C HIS A 435 -16.59 -18.28 -11.40
N GLY A 436 -17.26 -19.38 -11.74
CA GLY A 436 -16.73 -20.42 -12.63
C GLY A 436 -15.69 -21.34 -11.97
N LEU A 437 -15.36 -21.12 -10.69
CA LEU A 437 -14.38 -21.91 -9.94
C LEU A 437 -15.00 -23.10 -9.18
N GLU A 438 -16.32 -23.25 -9.20
CA GLU A 438 -17.09 -24.26 -8.47
C GLU A 438 -16.56 -25.69 -8.71
N PRO A 439 -16.25 -26.13 -9.97
CA PRO A 439 -15.65 -27.44 -10.22
C PRO A 439 -14.24 -27.60 -9.62
N THR A 440 -13.44 -26.52 -9.65
CA THR A 440 -12.09 -26.50 -9.05
C THR A 440 -12.19 -26.62 -7.53
N LEU A 441 -13.07 -25.84 -6.91
CA LEU A 441 -13.28 -25.80 -5.45
C LEU A 441 -13.84 -27.13 -4.94
N ALA A 442 -14.78 -27.74 -5.66
CA ALA A 442 -15.32 -29.06 -5.35
C ALA A 442 -14.25 -30.16 -5.42
N THR A 443 -13.42 -30.16 -6.46
CA THR A 443 -12.31 -31.12 -6.64
C THR A 443 -11.25 -30.97 -5.55
N ASN A 444 -10.97 -29.72 -5.14
CA ASN A 444 -9.93 -29.40 -4.15
C ASN A 444 -10.46 -29.24 -2.73
N LYS A 445 -11.70 -29.67 -2.45
CA LYS A 445 -12.43 -29.36 -1.21
C LYS A 445 -11.62 -29.66 0.06
N ASP A 446 -10.89 -30.76 0.13
CA ASP A 446 -10.26 -31.25 1.38
C ASP A 446 -9.05 -30.41 1.84
N LYS A 447 -8.53 -29.54 0.95
CA LYS A 447 -7.51 -28.55 1.30
C LYS A 447 -8.04 -27.12 1.47
N LEU A 448 -9.33 -26.88 1.21
CA LEU A 448 -9.98 -25.59 1.47
C LEU A 448 -10.31 -25.43 2.96
N LEU A 449 -9.89 -24.31 3.52
CA LEU A 449 -10.26 -23.76 4.82
C LEU A 449 -11.00 -22.45 4.58
N VAL A 450 -11.97 -22.13 5.43
CA VAL A 450 -12.67 -20.84 5.39
C VAL A 450 -12.48 -20.19 6.75
N CYS A 451 -11.98 -18.95 6.75
CA CYS A 451 -11.66 -18.21 7.97
C CYS A 451 -12.18 -16.78 7.86
N PRO A 452 -12.76 -16.20 8.92
CA PRO A 452 -13.02 -14.77 8.95
C PRO A 452 -11.70 -13.99 8.92
N SER A 453 -11.73 -12.74 8.43
CA SER A 453 -10.61 -11.83 8.65
C SER A 453 -10.47 -11.57 10.15
N GLY A 454 -9.23 -11.62 10.65
CA GLY A 454 -8.92 -11.15 11.99
C GLY A 454 -9.03 -9.62 12.08
N VAL A 455 -9.12 -9.13 13.31
CA VAL A 455 -9.01 -7.70 13.64
C VAL A 455 -7.93 -7.55 14.70
N ASP A 456 -7.05 -6.56 14.57
CA ASP A 456 -6.06 -6.28 15.61
C ASP A 456 -6.72 -5.59 16.81
N THR A 457 -6.93 -6.35 17.89
CA THR A 457 -7.54 -5.89 19.14
C THR A 457 -6.62 -5.03 20.02
N SER A 458 -5.42 -4.68 19.55
CA SER A 458 -4.57 -3.64 20.16
C SER A 458 -4.80 -2.26 19.54
N ILE A 459 -5.24 -2.22 18.29
CA ILE A 459 -5.64 -1.01 17.55
C ILE A 459 -7.14 -0.76 17.75
N TRP A 460 -7.97 -1.78 17.49
CA TRP A 460 -9.43 -1.71 17.53
C TRP A 460 -9.98 -2.20 18.88
N ASP A 461 -9.66 -1.48 19.95
CA ASP A 461 -10.16 -1.75 21.31
C ASP A 461 -11.03 -0.58 21.82
N PRO A 462 -12.38 -0.70 21.85
CA PRO A 462 -13.23 0.40 22.29
C PRO A 462 -13.03 0.79 23.76
N SER A 463 -12.36 -0.04 24.57
CA SER A 463 -12.00 0.28 25.95
C SER A 463 -10.76 1.17 26.08
N LYS A 464 -10.00 1.37 24.99
CA LYS A 464 -8.74 2.15 24.96
C LYS A 464 -8.64 3.14 23.79
N ASP A 465 -9.50 3.02 22.78
CA ASP A 465 -9.53 3.86 21.58
C ASP A 465 -9.77 5.34 21.94
N LYS A 466 -8.77 6.17 21.63
CA LYS A 466 -8.77 7.62 21.92
C LYS A 466 -9.57 8.44 20.91
N LEU A 467 -10.01 7.84 19.80
CA LEU A 467 -10.86 8.47 18.79
C LEU A 467 -12.35 8.43 19.18
N LEU A 468 -12.72 7.52 20.10
CA LEU A 468 -14.05 7.47 20.67
C LEU A 468 -14.27 8.64 21.65
N PRO A 469 -15.43 9.32 21.61
CA PRO A 469 -15.80 10.34 22.60
C PRO A 469 -15.89 9.81 24.04
N SER A 470 -16.05 8.50 24.21
CA SER A 470 -16.05 7.82 25.50
C SER A 470 -15.71 6.34 25.29
N ASN A 471 -14.82 5.78 26.10
CA ASN A 471 -14.47 4.37 26.01
C ASN A 471 -15.58 3.48 26.59
N TYR A 472 -15.82 2.33 25.97
CA TYR A 472 -16.86 1.39 26.40
C TYR A 472 -16.38 -0.06 26.31
N SER A 473 -17.06 -0.96 27.03
CA SER A 473 -16.69 -2.38 27.09
C SER A 473 -17.93 -3.27 27.22
N THR A 474 -17.75 -4.59 27.19
CA THR A 474 -18.86 -5.52 27.47
C THR A 474 -19.43 -5.41 28.89
N LYS A 475 -18.72 -4.74 29.81
CA LYS A 475 -19.16 -4.48 31.20
C LYS A 475 -19.77 -3.09 31.40
N ASP A 476 -19.41 -2.13 30.54
CA ASP A 476 -20.00 -0.78 30.52
C ASP A 476 -20.39 -0.44 29.07
N MET A 477 -21.69 -0.51 28.82
CA MET A 477 -22.31 -0.18 27.54
C MET A 477 -23.04 1.16 27.56
N GLU A 478 -23.11 1.86 28.71
CA GLU A 478 -23.76 3.17 28.81
C GLU A 478 -22.94 4.22 28.04
N SER A 479 -21.62 4.15 28.17
CA SER A 479 -20.64 4.95 27.41
C SER A 479 -20.78 4.81 25.87
N LYS A 480 -21.35 3.71 25.37
CA LYS A 480 -21.69 3.55 23.94
C LYS A 480 -22.82 4.48 23.49
N ALA A 481 -23.75 4.85 24.38
CA ALA A 481 -24.81 5.81 24.08
C ALA A 481 -24.24 7.23 23.89
N VAL A 482 -23.17 7.59 24.60
CA VAL A 482 -22.44 8.84 24.40
C VAL A 482 -21.79 8.88 23.01
N CYS A 483 -21.10 7.80 22.61
CA CYS A 483 -20.55 7.66 21.27
C CYS A 483 -21.62 7.78 20.18
N LYS A 484 -22.79 7.17 20.39
CA LYS A 484 -23.94 7.22 19.48
C LYS A 484 -24.48 8.64 19.32
N LEU A 485 -24.70 9.37 20.41
CA LEU A 485 -25.18 10.76 20.36
C LEU A 485 -24.17 11.68 19.66
N ALA A 486 -22.88 11.53 19.95
CA ALA A 486 -21.82 12.28 19.28
C ALA A 486 -21.75 11.97 17.77
N LEU A 487 -21.97 10.71 17.37
CA LEU A 487 -22.06 10.32 15.95
C LEU A 487 -23.29 10.95 15.28
N GLN A 488 -24.46 10.95 15.92
CA GLN A 488 -25.67 11.62 15.40
C GLN A 488 -25.42 13.10 15.18
N GLN A 489 -24.84 13.79 16.16
CA GLN A 489 -24.50 15.22 16.07
C GLN A 489 -23.52 15.51 14.93
N ARG A 490 -22.45 14.71 14.77
CA ARG A 490 -21.47 14.86 13.68
C ARG A 490 -22.08 14.66 12.29
N LEU A 491 -23.11 13.82 12.17
CA LEU A 491 -23.80 13.49 10.92
C LEU A 491 -25.07 14.33 10.67
N GLY A 492 -25.43 15.26 11.56
CA GLY A 492 -26.67 16.04 11.47
C GLY A 492 -27.96 15.22 11.65
N LEU A 493 -27.86 14.01 12.21
CA LEU A 493 -29.02 13.14 12.51
C LEU A 493 -29.70 13.58 13.81
N SER A 494 -31.01 13.32 13.96
CA SER A 494 -31.72 13.72 15.19
C SER A 494 -31.22 12.93 16.40
N ALA A 495 -30.79 13.66 17.44
CA ALA A 495 -30.14 13.11 18.62
C ALA A 495 -31.15 12.48 19.61
N HIS A 496 -31.80 11.40 19.21
CA HIS A 496 -32.68 10.61 20.09
C HIS A 496 -31.95 9.35 20.57
N ALA A 497 -31.81 9.20 21.89
CA ALA A 497 -31.15 8.06 22.52
C ALA A 497 -31.79 6.71 22.14
N SER A 498 -33.10 6.68 21.89
CA SER A 498 -33.86 5.49 21.48
C SER A 498 -33.83 5.17 19.97
N ALA A 499 -33.44 6.11 19.10
CA ALA A 499 -33.44 5.88 17.65
C ALA A 499 -32.37 4.86 17.25
N ILE A 500 -32.72 3.82 16.51
CA ILE A 500 -31.72 2.86 16.00
C ILE A 500 -30.91 3.54 14.90
N ILE A 501 -29.58 3.36 14.94
CA ILE A 501 -28.68 3.78 13.86
C ILE A 501 -28.10 2.52 13.21
N VAL A 502 -28.16 2.48 11.89
CA VAL A 502 -27.43 1.52 11.05
C VAL A 502 -26.32 2.29 10.34
N GLY A 503 -25.07 1.91 10.59
CA GLY A 503 -23.91 2.44 9.88
C GLY A 503 -23.47 1.50 8.77
N CYS A 504 -23.40 2.00 7.55
CA CYS A 504 -23.10 1.28 6.33
C CYS A 504 -21.75 1.74 5.76
N VAL A 505 -20.65 1.18 6.29
CA VAL A 505 -19.30 1.51 5.85
C VAL A 505 -18.91 0.59 4.69
N PHE A 506 -18.53 1.20 3.57
CA PHE A 506 -18.14 0.52 2.34
C PHE A 506 -16.86 1.14 1.76
N SER A 507 -16.09 0.36 1.00
CA SER A 507 -15.03 0.90 0.15
C SER A 507 -15.59 1.33 -1.19
N ASP A 508 -14.98 2.35 -1.82
CA ASP A 508 -15.36 2.86 -3.15
C ASP A 508 -15.31 1.80 -4.27
N PHE A 509 -14.69 0.64 -4.01
CA PHE A 509 -14.50 -0.48 -4.93
C PHE A 509 -15.46 -1.65 -4.71
N SER A 510 -16.46 -1.50 -3.84
CA SER A 510 -17.43 -2.58 -3.57
C SER A 510 -18.58 -2.59 -4.58
N ASP A 511 -18.85 -3.76 -5.19
CA ASP A 511 -19.97 -4.02 -6.11
C ASP A 511 -21.32 -4.05 -5.37
N ILE A 512 -21.65 -2.94 -4.72
CA ILE A 512 -22.91 -2.76 -4.00
C ILE A 512 -23.98 -2.33 -4.99
N ASN A 513 -25.06 -3.10 -5.06
CA ASN A 513 -26.25 -2.65 -5.77
C ASN A 513 -26.88 -1.45 -5.03
N MET A 514 -26.50 -0.26 -5.46
CA MET A 514 -26.98 1.02 -4.94
C MET A 514 -28.50 1.19 -5.10
N VAL A 515 -29.17 0.41 -5.95
CA VAL A 515 -30.63 0.41 -6.06
C VAL A 515 -31.24 -0.33 -4.87
N ASP A 516 -30.82 -1.58 -4.63
CA ASP A 516 -31.29 -2.41 -3.51
C ASP A 516 -30.98 -1.75 -2.16
N LEU A 517 -29.79 -1.17 -2.01
CA LEU A 517 -29.41 -0.43 -0.79
C LEU A 517 -30.32 0.79 -0.57
N LYS A 518 -30.62 1.58 -1.62
CA LYS A 518 -31.54 2.73 -1.50
C LYS A 518 -32.97 2.30 -1.18
N GLU A 519 -33.42 1.16 -1.69
CA GLU A 519 -34.72 0.59 -1.35
C GLU A 519 -34.77 0.11 0.11
N ALA A 520 -33.74 -0.62 0.56
CA ALA A 520 -33.58 -1.03 1.95
C ALA A 520 -33.56 0.18 2.90
N VAL A 521 -32.77 1.21 2.60
CA VAL A 521 -32.72 2.47 3.37
C VAL A 521 -34.11 3.11 3.44
N ARG A 522 -34.82 3.28 2.31
CA ARG A 522 -36.19 3.85 2.30
C ARG A 522 -37.18 3.06 3.16
N HIS A 523 -37.12 1.73 3.11
CA HIS A 523 -37.97 0.86 3.93
C HIS A 523 -37.63 0.97 5.42
N VAL A 524 -36.35 1.12 5.76
CA VAL A 524 -35.85 1.25 7.14
C VAL A 524 -36.15 2.64 7.72
N SER A 525 -35.97 3.73 6.96
CA SER A 525 -36.31 5.10 7.39
C SER A 525 -37.80 5.28 7.67
N ARG A 526 -38.69 4.59 6.94
CA ARG A 526 -40.15 4.57 7.24
C ARG A 526 -40.48 3.99 8.61
N LYS A 527 -39.56 3.29 9.27
CA LYS A 527 -39.70 2.73 10.63
C LYS A 527 -39.02 3.58 11.71
N GLY A 528 -38.63 4.82 11.39
CA GLY A 528 -37.94 5.72 12.33
C GLY A 528 -36.49 5.35 12.63
N ILE A 529 -35.89 4.49 11.80
CA ILE A 529 -34.49 4.07 11.93
C ILE A 529 -33.61 5.00 11.09
N GLN A 530 -32.52 5.46 11.67
CA GLN A 530 -31.52 6.30 11.00
C GLN A 530 -30.50 5.38 10.29
N VAL A 531 -30.12 5.74 9.07
CA VAL A 531 -29.07 5.04 8.30
C VAL A 531 -28.04 6.07 7.86
N THR A 532 -26.76 5.73 7.97
CA THR A 532 -25.61 6.54 7.57
C THR A 532 -24.55 5.71 6.88
#